data_AF-A0A2X0IUL8-F1
#
_entry.id   AF-A0A2X0IUL8-F1
#
_cell.length_a   1.000
_cell.length_b   1.000
_cell.length_c   1.000
_cell.angle_alpha   90.00
_cell.angle_beta   90.00
_cell.angle_gamma   90.00
#
_symmetry.space_group_name_H-M   'P 1'
#
loop_
_entity.id
_entity.type
_entity.pdbx_description
1 polymer ?
#
loop_
_entity_poly.entity_id
_entity_poly.type
_entity_poly.pdbx_seq_one_letter_code
_entity_poly.pdbx_strand_id
1 'polypeptide(L)'
;MTVLESDGGVAPGIARIERIDGGVELGHGWAVRLGQGSRGRLALEVYADEALLDVMVEGALTAEPLRGARRAAAAGPVLSWGLLPADGVTPLVRFGRGDAGEAVPRVVAERFWIALGPAGAERVSVATRPGADWEELRISAVR
;
A
#
# COMPACT_ATOMS: atom_id res chain seq x y z
N MET A 1 -23.41 26.64 20.72
CA MET A 1 -23.97 25.41 21.33
C MET A 1 -25.14 24.98 20.47
N THR A 2 -24.93 23.97 19.61
CA THR A 2 -25.86 22.91 19.17
C THR A 2 -24.99 21.85 18.49
N VAL A 3 -25.38 20.60 18.68
CA VAL A 3 -24.62 19.36 18.54
C VAL A 3 -25.39 18.43 17.58
N LEU A 4 -24.66 17.50 16.93
CA LEU A 4 -25.10 16.31 16.15
C LEU A 4 -25.73 16.62 14.77
N GLU A 5 -25.54 15.84 13.70
CA GLU A 5 -25.32 14.39 13.63
C GLU A 5 -24.78 13.96 12.25
N SER A 6 -24.11 12.81 12.23
CA SER A 6 -23.61 12.05 11.09
C SER A 6 -24.74 11.54 10.18
N ASP A 7 -24.54 11.48 8.86
CA ASP A 7 -24.59 10.22 8.10
C ASP A 7 -24.17 10.48 6.65
N GLY A 8 -23.37 9.59 6.08
CA GLY A 8 -22.80 9.76 4.76
C GLY A 8 -22.01 8.54 4.36
N GLY A 9 -22.72 7.44 4.14
CA GLY A 9 -22.17 6.17 3.68
C GLY A 9 -21.23 6.35 2.49
N VAL A 10 -19.95 6.12 2.74
CA VAL A 10 -18.94 6.02 1.69
C VAL A 10 -19.03 4.59 1.16
N ALA A 11 -19.57 4.42 -0.04
CA ALA A 11 -19.33 3.21 -0.83
C ALA A 11 -17.82 2.92 -0.87
N PRO A 12 -17.35 1.66 -0.92
CA PRO A 12 -15.92 1.34 -1.01
C PRO A 12 -15.38 1.77 -2.39
N GLY A 13 -15.22 3.07 -2.55
CA GLY A 13 -14.65 3.73 -3.70
C GLY A 13 -13.15 3.81 -3.51
N ILE A 14 -12.43 3.50 -4.57
CA ILE A 14 -10.99 3.60 -4.69
C ILE A 14 -10.54 4.97 -4.16
N ALA A 15 -9.85 4.98 -3.01
CA ALA A 15 -9.29 6.21 -2.46
C ALA A 15 -8.02 6.54 -3.26
N ARG A 16 -8.15 7.45 -4.22
CA ARG A 16 -7.04 7.97 -5.02
C ARG A 16 -6.33 9.07 -4.22
N ILE A 17 -5.02 8.93 -4.01
CA ILE A 17 -4.20 10.00 -3.45
C ILE A 17 -3.50 10.70 -4.62
N GLU A 18 -4.14 11.76 -5.11
CA GLU A 18 -3.80 12.44 -6.38
C GLU A 18 -2.52 13.27 -6.32
N ARG A 19 -2.10 13.70 -5.13
CA ARG A 19 -0.85 14.43 -4.92
C ARG A 19 -0.42 14.31 -3.47
N ILE A 20 0.85 13.97 -3.24
CA ILE A 20 1.45 14.02 -1.91
C ILE A 20 2.56 15.07 -1.98
N ASP A 21 2.25 16.30 -1.56
CA ASP A 21 3.27 17.30 -1.20
C ASP A 21 3.58 17.09 0.30
N GLY A 22 4.55 16.23 0.63
CA GLY A 22 4.90 15.88 2.02
C GLY A 22 4.76 14.38 2.35
N GLY A 23 4.72 13.99 3.62
CA GLY A 23 4.42 12.60 4.00
C GLY A 23 2.92 12.41 4.23
N VAL A 24 2.37 11.24 3.90
CA VAL A 24 1.04 10.79 4.34
C VAL A 24 1.24 9.84 5.51
N GLU A 25 0.78 10.27 6.68
CA GLU A 25 0.60 9.40 7.84
C GLU A 25 -0.58 8.46 7.59
N LEU A 26 -0.31 7.16 7.62
CA LEU A 26 -1.32 6.11 7.49
C LEU A 26 -1.84 5.65 8.85
N GLY A 27 -1.19 6.08 9.93
CA GLY A 27 -1.47 5.69 11.31
C GLY A 27 -0.75 4.40 11.70
N HIS A 28 -0.78 4.09 13.01
CA HIS A 28 -0.18 2.87 13.57
C HIS A 28 1.32 2.68 13.26
N GLY A 29 2.07 3.79 13.20
CA GLY A 29 3.49 3.79 12.89
C GLY A 29 3.78 3.56 11.41
N TRP A 30 2.84 3.80 10.49
CA TRP A 30 3.08 3.75 9.06
C TRP A 30 2.99 5.14 8.44
N ALA A 31 3.98 5.47 7.62
CA ALA A 31 3.94 6.65 6.77
C ALA A 31 4.51 6.36 5.38
N VAL A 32 4.04 7.11 4.38
CA VAL A 32 4.61 7.09 3.03
C VAL A 32 4.88 8.50 2.54
N ARG A 33 5.92 8.68 1.75
CA ARG A 33 6.24 9.98 1.16
C ARG A 33 6.51 9.83 -0.33
N LEU A 34 6.12 10.84 -1.10
CA LEU A 34 6.59 10.97 -2.47
C LEU A 34 7.86 11.80 -2.51
N GLY A 35 8.89 11.21 -3.12
CA GLY A 35 10.15 11.85 -3.43
C GLY A 35 10.38 11.91 -4.95
N GLN A 36 11.50 12.53 -5.32
CA GLN A 36 12.01 12.48 -6.68
C GLN A 36 13.27 11.63 -6.72
N GLY A 37 13.24 10.57 -7.50
CA GLY A 37 14.41 9.78 -7.85
C GLY A 37 15.25 10.47 -8.93
N SER A 38 16.37 9.83 -9.29
CA SER A 38 17.24 10.28 -10.37
C SER A 38 16.45 10.48 -11.68
N ARG A 39 16.77 11.54 -12.44
CA ARG A 39 16.16 11.88 -13.74
C ARG A 39 14.66 12.27 -13.65
N GLY A 40 14.22 12.79 -12.51
CA GLY A 40 12.84 13.29 -12.34
C GLY A 40 11.77 12.21 -12.22
N ARG A 41 12.18 10.95 -12.02
CA ARG A 41 11.27 9.82 -11.82
C ARG A 41 10.64 9.91 -10.43
N LEU A 42 9.37 9.57 -10.30
CA LEU A 42 8.73 9.52 -8.99
C LEU A 42 9.35 8.41 -8.15
N ALA A 43 9.45 8.67 -6.84
CA ALA A 43 9.84 7.67 -5.85
C ALA A 43 8.80 7.59 -4.73
N LEU A 44 8.41 6.38 -4.34
CA LEU A 44 7.67 6.15 -3.10
C LEU A 44 8.64 5.70 -2.03
N GLU A 45 8.68 6.45 -0.94
CA GLU A 45 9.39 6.11 0.27
C GLU A 45 8.40 5.54 1.28
N VAL A 46 8.75 4.40 1.89
CA VAL A 46 7.92 3.70 2.87
C VAL A 46 8.61 3.72 4.23
N TYR A 47 7.89 4.19 5.23
CA TYR A 47 8.41 4.38 6.59
C TYR A 47 7.61 3.56 7.60
N ALA A 48 8.32 2.96 8.56
CA ALA A 48 7.73 2.57 9.84
C ALA A 48 8.26 3.47 10.94
N ASP A 49 7.37 4.11 11.67
CA ASP A 49 7.66 5.23 12.56
C ASP A 49 8.52 6.24 11.80
N GLU A 50 9.74 6.53 12.29
CA GLU A 50 10.67 7.45 11.63
C GLU A 50 11.71 6.73 10.74
N ALA A 51 11.67 5.39 10.66
CA ALA A 51 12.64 4.60 9.93
C ALA A 51 12.23 4.38 8.47
N LEU A 52 13.07 4.81 7.53
CA LEU A 52 12.91 4.51 6.11
C LEU A 52 13.20 3.03 5.85
N LEU A 53 12.22 2.30 5.31
CA LEU A 53 12.30 0.86 5.08
C LEU A 53 12.59 0.47 3.64
N ASP A 54 11.92 1.14 2.70
CA ASP A 54 12.04 0.85 1.28
C ASP A 54 11.83 2.11 0.46
N VAL A 55 12.44 2.12 -0.73
CA VAL A 55 12.25 3.15 -1.74
C VAL A 55 11.99 2.47 -3.06
N MET A 56 10.81 2.72 -3.62
CA MET A 56 10.47 2.32 -4.99
C MET A 56 10.62 3.51 -5.91
N VAL A 57 11.24 3.33 -7.07
CA VAL A 57 11.34 4.36 -8.11
C VAL A 57 10.60 3.89 -9.35
N GLU A 58 9.83 4.78 -9.96
CA GLU A 58 9.12 4.52 -11.21
C GLU A 58 10.08 3.99 -12.31
N GLY A 59 9.62 2.98 -13.06
CA GLY A 59 10.34 2.46 -14.22
C GLY A 59 11.61 1.66 -13.87
N ALA A 60 11.68 1.04 -12.69
CA ALA A 60 12.66 -0.02 -12.46
C ALA A 60 12.39 -1.20 -13.42
N LEU A 61 13.45 -1.85 -13.91
CA LEU A 61 13.39 -2.92 -14.93
C LEU A 61 12.59 -4.15 -14.48
N THR A 62 12.24 -4.24 -13.20
CA THR A 62 11.35 -5.26 -12.64
C THR A 62 10.03 -4.58 -12.27
N ALA A 63 8.96 -4.90 -13.02
CA ALA A 63 7.62 -4.66 -12.55
C ALA A 63 7.37 -5.63 -11.39
N GLU A 64 7.61 -5.16 -10.16
CA GLU A 64 7.32 -5.89 -8.93
C GLU A 64 5.95 -5.41 -8.44
N PRO A 65 4.83 -6.04 -8.89
CA PRO A 65 3.51 -5.63 -8.47
C PRO A 65 3.34 -5.84 -6.96
N LEU A 66 4.06 -6.78 -6.34
CA LEU A 66 4.19 -6.87 -4.89
C LEU A 66 5.66 -6.75 -4.47
N ARG A 67 6.08 -5.53 -4.15
CA ARG A 67 7.45 -5.21 -3.75
C ARG A 67 7.74 -5.60 -2.30
N GLY A 68 6.83 -5.25 -1.41
CA GLY A 68 7.10 -5.32 0.02
C GLY A 68 5.84 -5.45 0.86
N ALA A 69 6.01 -6.08 2.01
CA ALA A 69 4.97 -6.22 3.02
C ALA A 69 5.57 -6.44 4.41
N ARG A 70 5.22 -5.59 5.37
CA ARG A 70 5.83 -5.58 6.71
C ARG A 70 4.82 -5.23 7.80
N ARG A 71 5.18 -5.57 9.03
CA ARG A 71 4.48 -5.13 10.26
C ARG A 71 5.37 -4.17 11.04
N ALA A 72 4.85 -3.00 11.40
CA ALA A 72 5.60 -2.00 12.18
C ALA A 72 5.83 -2.49 13.62
N ALA A 73 4.81 -3.12 14.22
CA ALA A 73 4.91 -3.80 15.51
C ALA A 73 4.43 -5.26 15.41
N ALA A 74 4.87 -6.14 16.31
CA ALA A 74 4.55 -7.57 16.27
C ALA A 74 3.03 -7.88 16.17
N ALA A 75 2.21 -7.08 16.86
CA ALA A 75 0.75 -7.15 16.84
C ALA A 75 0.07 -6.00 16.07
N GLY A 76 0.83 -5.23 15.30
CA GLY A 76 0.34 -4.08 14.53
C GLY A 76 -0.23 -4.46 13.15
N PRO A 77 -0.93 -3.52 12.50
CA PRO A 77 -1.39 -3.69 11.13
C PRO A 77 -0.21 -3.85 10.15
N VAL A 78 -0.50 -4.53 9.05
CA VAL A 78 0.47 -4.76 7.98
C VAL A 78 0.34 -3.66 6.95
N LEU A 79 1.47 -3.16 6.45
CA LEU A 79 1.50 -2.39 5.21
C LEU A 79 2.09 -3.26 4.10
N SER A 80 1.43 -3.30 2.94
CA SER A 80 2.00 -3.82 1.70
C SER A 80 2.03 -2.75 0.63
N TRP A 81 2.97 -2.87 -0.32
CA TRP A 81 3.19 -1.89 -1.36
C TRP A 81 3.80 -2.52 -2.61
N GLY A 82 3.65 -1.82 -3.75
CA GLY A 82 4.24 -2.21 -5.01
C GLY A 82 4.07 -1.16 -6.10
N LEU A 83 4.58 -1.48 -7.29
CA LEU A 83 4.35 -0.67 -8.49
C LEU A 83 2.96 -0.94 -9.03
N LEU A 84 2.30 0.13 -9.50
CA LEU A 84 1.05 -0.01 -10.24
C LEU A 84 1.35 -0.64 -11.61
N PRO A 85 0.52 -1.59 -12.08
CA PRO A 85 0.57 -2.08 -13.45
C PRO A 85 0.61 -0.93 -14.48
N ALA A 86 1.28 -1.16 -15.61
CA ALA A 86 1.47 -0.13 -16.65
C ALA A 86 0.16 0.35 -17.29
N ASP A 87 -0.89 -0.47 -17.24
CA ASP A 87 -2.25 -0.12 -17.69
C ASP A 87 -3.02 0.73 -16.65
N GLY A 88 -2.43 0.99 -15.49
CA GLY A 88 -3.02 1.78 -14.41
C GLY A 88 -4.11 1.06 -13.62
N VAL A 89 -4.36 -0.22 -13.88
CA VAL A 89 -5.37 -0.99 -13.17
C VAL A 89 -4.95 -1.17 -11.71
N THR A 90 -5.86 -0.90 -10.77
CA THR A 90 -5.61 -1.15 -9.36
C THR A 90 -5.53 -2.66 -9.11
N PRO A 91 -4.45 -3.16 -8.49
CA PRO A 91 -4.28 -4.60 -8.28
C PRO A 91 -5.32 -5.13 -7.29
N LEU A 92 -5.54 -6.44 -7.30
CA LEU A 92 -6.29 -7.14 -6.27
C LEU A 92 -5.32 -7.52 -5.14
N VAL A 93 -5.69 -7.26 -3.89
CA VAL A 93 -4.81 -7.52 -2.73
C VAL A 93 -5.54 -8.34 -1.68
N ARG A 94 -4.89 -9.37 -1.15
CA ARG A 94 -5.43 -10.24 -0.09
C ARG A 94 -4.42 -10.44 1.03
N PHE A 95 -4.90 -10.44 2.27
CA PHE A 95 -4.06 -10.71 3.46
C PHE A 95 -4.48 -12.00 4.15
N GLY A 96 -3.56 -12.95 4.29
CA GLY A 96 -3.80 -14.24 4.95
C GLY A 96 -3.52 -15.44 4.04
N ARG A 97 -4.19 -16.57 4.32
CA ARG A 97 -4.09 -17.83 3.57
C ARG A 97 -5.50 -18.29 3.18
N GLY A 98 -5.74 -18.67 1.93
CA GLY A 98 -7.06 -19.15 1.47
C GLY A 98 -8.06 -18.02 1.28
N ASP A 99 -9.27 -18.14 1.86
CA ASP A 99 -10.39 -17.16 1.81
C ASP A 99 -10.11 -15.88 2.63
N ALA A 100 -8.89 -15.38 2.51
CA ALA A 100 -8.45 -14.09 3.00
C ALA A 100 -9.34 -12.97 2.46
N GLY A 101 -9.75 -12.06 3.34
CA GLY A 101 -10.49 -10.86 2.94
C GLY A 101 -9.69 -10.01 1.96
N GLU A 102 -10.37 -9.55 0.91
CA GLU A 102 -9.79 -8.61 -0.04
C GLU A 102 -9.59 -7.25 0.64
N ALA A 103 -8.41 -6.68 0.49
CA ALA A 103 -8.08 -5.35 0.98
C ALA A 103 -8.25 -4.33 -0.14
N VAL A 104 -8.71 -3.14 0.23
CA VAL A 104 -8.86 -2.01 -0.71
C VAL A 104 -7.50 -1.33 -0.87
N PRO A 105 -6.83 -1.43 -2.03
CA PRO A 105 -5.57 -0.76 -2.25
C PRO A 105 -5.80 0.72 -2.52
N ARG A 106 -4.86 1.55 -2.12
CA ARG A 106 -4.81 2.99 -2.41
C ARG A 106 -3.74 3.23 -3.46
N VAL A 107 -4.12 3.90 -4.54
CA VAL A 107 -3.18 4.32 -5.59
C VAL A 107 -2.52 5.62 -5.17
N VAL A 108 -1.20 5.68 -5.29
CA VAL A 108 -0.37 6.83 -4.94
C VAL A 108 0.31 7.35 -6.19
N ALA A 109 0.00 8.60 -6.55
CA ALA A 109 0.52 9.30 -7.72
C ALA A 109 0.47 8.50 -9.02
N GLU A 110 -0.53 7.63 -9.18
CA GLU A 110 -0.77 6.84 -10.40
C GLU A 110 0.37 5.89 -10.79
N ARG A 111 1.36 5.70 -9.92
CA ARG A 111 2.56 4.89 -10.17
C ARG A 111 2.76 3.79 -9.16
N PHE A 112 2.24 3.96 -7.96
CA PHE A 112 2.41 3.03 -6.87
C PHE A 112 1.05 2.67 -6.28
N TRP A 113 1.02 1.58 -5.54
CA TRP A 113 -0.11 1.25 -4.69
C TRP A 113 0.38 0.86 -3.30
N ILE A 114 -0.49 1.06 -2.31
CA ILE A 114 -0.31 0.60 -0.94
C ILE A 114 -1.61 -0.05 -0.44
N ALA A 115 -1.53 -0.99 0.49
CA ALA A 115 -2.70 -1.52 1.17
C ALA A 115 -2.40 -1.79 2.65
N LEU A 116 -3.36 -1.45 3.50
CA LEU A 116 -3.33 -1.82 4.92
C LEU A 116 -4.05 -3.15 5.11
N GLY A 117 -3.40 -4.06 5.81
CA GLY A 117 -3.92 -5.36 6.19
C GLY A 117 -4.15 -5.47 7.70
N PRO A 118 -5.01 -6.42 8.12
CA PRO A 118 -5.28 -6.64 9.53
C PRO A 118 -4.01 -7.09 10.28
N ALA A 119 -3.98 -6.80 11.58
CA ALA A 119 -3.01 -7.40 12.49
C ALA A 119 -3.13 -8.94 12.44
N GLY A 120 -2.01 -9.64 12.47
CA GLY A 120 -1.98 -11.11 12.43
C GLY A 120 -1.80 -11.71 11.02
N ALA A 121 -1.99 -10.97 9.93
CA ALA A 121 -1.79 -11.50 8.59
C ALA A 121 -0.33 -11.91 8.31
N GLU A 122 -0.08 -13.19 8.06
CA GLU A 122 1.26 -13.75 7.86
C GLU A 122 1.75 -13.67 6.41
N ARG A 123 0.83 -13.50 5.48
CA ARG A 123 1.09 -13.42 4.04
C ARG A 123 0.23 -12.36 3.39
N VAL A 124 0.72 -11.82 2.29
CA VAL A 124 -0.05 -10.99 1.36
C VAL A 124 0.11 -11.55 -0.03
N SER A 125 -0.99 -11.56 -0.79
CA SER A 125 -1.00 -11.94 -2.19
C SER A 125 -1.55 -10.81 -3.04
N VAL A 126 -1.00 -10.65 -4.24
CA VAL A 126 -1.38 -9.61 -5.20
C VAL A 126 -1.56 -10.19 -6.58
N ALA A 127 -2.64 -9.83 -7.26
CA ALA A 127 -2.80 -10.05 -8.69
C ALA A 127 -2.96 -8.70 -9.39
N THR A 128 -2.30 -8.51 -10.53
CA THR A 128 -2.32 -7.22 -11.25
C THR A 128 -3.70 -6.87 -11.81
N ARG A 129 -4.54 -7.89 -12.04
CA ARG A 129 -5.93 -7.75 -12.52
C ARG A 129 -6.70 -9.06 -12.26
N PRO A 130 -8.04 -9.05 -12.37
CA PRO A 130 -8.83 -10.28 -12.34
C PRO A 130 -8.34 -11.32 -13.35
N GLY A 131 -8.14 -12.55 -12.88
CA GLY A 131 -7.66 -13.67 -13.70
C GLY A 131 -6.16 -13.68 -13.99
N ALA A 132 -5.37 -12.74 -13.46
CA ALA A 132 -3.91 -12.82 -13.47
C ALA A 132 -3.40 -13.75 -12.36
N ASP A 133 -2.15 -14.20 -12.51
CA ASP A 133 -1.46 -14.96 -11.48
C ASP A 133 -1.26 -14.13 -10.20
N TRP A 134 -1.31 -14.81 -9.07
CA TRP A 134 -1.07 -14.20 -7.76
C TRP A 134 0.40 -14.30 -7.38
N GLU A 135 1.02 -13.16 -7.11
CA GLU A 135 2.31 -13.08 -6.42
C GLU A 135 2.07 -13.08 -4.91
N GLU A 136 2.92 -13.75 -4.13
CA GLU A 136 2.77 -13.84 -2.67
C GLU A 136 4.09 -13.51 -1.96
N LEU A 137 3.99 -12.70 -0.90
CA LEU A 137 5.07 -12.48 0.05
C LEU A 137 4.69 -12.92 1.46
N ARG A 138 5.67 -13.46 2.19
CA ARG A 138 5.59 -13.59 3.65
C ARG A 138 5.79 -12.23 4.29
N ILE A 139 4.96 -11.95 5.28
CA ILE A 139 5.04 -10.72 6.06
C ILE A 139 6.02 -10.94 7.21
N SER A 140 6.96 -10.02 7.36
CA SER A 140 7.89 -9.99 8.49
C SER A 140 7.76 -8.69 9.27
N ALA A 141 8.20 -8.71 10.54
CA ALA A 141 8.35 -7.49 11.31
C ALA A 141 9.44 -6.59 10.71
N VAL A 142 9.29 -5.29 10.91
CA VAL A 142 10.39 -4.33 10.81
C VAL A 142 11.44 -4.72 11.88
N ARG A 143 12.73 -4.65 11.53
CA ARG A 143 13.84 -4.97 12.44
C ARG A 143 14.49 -3.69 12.93
#